data_AF-A0A416TV34-F1
#
_entry.id   AF-A0A416TV34-F1
#
_cell.length_a   1.000
_cell.length_b   1.000
_cell.length_c   1.000
_cell.angle_alpha   90.00
_cell.angle_beta   90.00
_cell.angle_gamma   90.00
#
_symmetry.space_group_name_H-M   'P 1'
#
loop_
_entity.id
_entity.type
_entity.pdbx_description
1 polymer ?
#
loop_
_entity_poly.entity_id
_entity_poly.type
_entity_poly.pdbx_seq_one_letter_code
_entity_poly.pdbx_strand_id
1 'polypeptide(L)'
;MQEIKERRFKMTTNNRASGNIKLRLPVSLHQALVEQADYENVSLNQLCLMYLSAAVTRGHVGVGTEKFNQRLEHIRYNSKDEQELFSELRRLNSDVEALKPALIQELKNAIENKKRITKEYVDCLGDIYPVYSGRTVLKEELPILKVPSAKIVLEPNKKGYPDLRKIEELVTDICKDVYIAYGDFDYFIPLEERPNSDLNHQSVVINVCCEFHDLEKNVEDIKEALCEYAEQNALKIRIRPCYLIVPTKNLLNMEDNENSDTYYE
;
A
#
# COMPACT_ATOMS: atom_id res chain seq x y z
N MET A 1 27.85 -13.40 -45.02
CA MET A 1 26.74 -14.24 -44.54
C MET A 1 26.59 -14.04 -43.04
N GLN A 2 25.62 -13.24 -42.63
CA GLN A 2 24.68 -13.47 -41.52
C GLN A 2 23.85 -12.19 -41.37
N GLU A 3 22.66 -12.18 -41.97
CA GLU A 3 21.67 -11.13 -41.76
C GLU A 3 21.13 -11.25 -40.33
N ILE A 4 21.33 -10.20 -39.56
CA ILE A 4 20.68 -10.02 -38.26
C ILE A 4 19.21 -9.74 -38.56
N LYS A 5 18.34 -10.73 -38.34
CA LYS A 5 16.89 -10.53 -38.31
C LYS A 5 16.54 -9.66 -37.11
N GLU A 6 16.34 -8.37 -37.35
CA GLU A 6 15.63 -7.49 -36.42
C GLU A 6 14.24 -8.09 -36.15
N ARG A 7 14.03 -8.60 -34.93
CA ARG A 7 12.69 -8.90 -34.43
C ARG A 7 11.99 -7.57 -34.21
N ARG A 8 11.28 -7.09 -35.24
CA ARG A 8 10.25 -6.05 -35.09
C ARG A 8 9.24 -6.55 -34.06
N PHE A 9 9.21 -5.91 -32.89
CA PHE A 9 8.08 -5.98 -31.98
C PHE A 9 6.85 -5.52 -32.77
N LYS A 10 5.95 -6.45 -33.11
CA LYS A 10 4.60 -6.11 -33.54
C LYS A 10 3.84 -5.70 -32.28
N MET A 11 3.67 -4.39 -32.05
CA MET A 11 2.57 -3.92 -31.21
C MET A 11 1.27 -4.45 -31.82
N THR A 12 0.66 -5.44 -31.20
CA THR A 12 -0.74 -5.75 -31.43
C THR A 12 -1.56 -4.60 -30.87
N THR A 13 -1.94 -3.66 -31.74
CA THR A 13 -2.87 -2.58 -31.41
C THR A 13 -4.25 -3.19 -31.20
N ASN A 14 -4.62 -3.43 -29.94
CA ASN A 14 -6.01 -3.64 -29.57
C ASN A 14 -6.75 -2.30 -29.77
N ASN A 15 -7.17 -2.01 -31.01
CA ASN A 15 -7.97 -0.83 -31.39
C ASN A 15 -9.38 -0.80 -30.76
N ARG A 16 -9.67 -1.64 -29.75
CA ARG A 16 -10.97 -1.69 -29.07
C ARG A 16 -11.12 -0.66 -27.92
N ALA A 17 -10.07 0.09 -27.61
CA ALA A 17 -10.05 1.06 -26.51
C ALA A 17 -9.97 2.54 -26.95
N SER A 18 -10.29 2.89 -28.20
CA SER A 18 -10.47 4.30 -28.57
C SER A 18 -11.93 4.71 -28.34
N GLY A 19 -12.23 5.18 -27.13
CA GLY A 19 -13.52 5.82 -26.82
C GLY A 19 -13.46 7.34 -27.03
N ASN A 20 -14.63 7.97 -27.21
CA ASN A 20 -14.75 9.43 -27.20
C ASN A 20 -15.08 9.92 -25.79
N ILE A 21 -14.20 10.75 -25.22
CA ILE A 21 -14.42 11.41 -23.93
C ILE A 21 -14.81 12.86 -24.19
N LYS A 22 -15.98 13.28 -23.69
CA LYS A 22 -16.40 14.70 -23.73
C LYS A 22 -16.07 15.37 -22.40
N LEU A 23 -15.11 16.28 -22.42
CA LEU A 23 -14.74 17.11 -21.26
C LEU A 23 -15.62 18.35 -21.22
N ARG A 24 -16.22 18.66 -20.07
CA ARG A 24 -16.91 19.93 -19.82
C ARG A 24 -15.96 20.85 -19.06
N LEU A 25 -15.48 21.91 -19.72
CA LEU A 25 -14.48 22.82 -19.18
C LEU A 25 -15.02 24.26 -19.16
N PRO A 26 -14.61 25.09 -18.19
CA PRO A 26 -14.81 26.53 -18.26
C PRO A 26 -14.15 27.12 -19.51
N VAL A 27 -14.75 28.16 -20.10
CA VAL A 27 -14.27 28.79 -21.35
C VAL A 27 -12.83 29.29 -21.21
N SER A 28 -12.50 29.90 -20.07
CA SER A 28 -11.14 30.40 -19.79
C SER A 28 -10.09 29.29 -19.76
N LEU A 29 -10.41 28.14 -19.16
CA LEU A 29 -9.51 26.99 -19.11
C LEU A 29 -9.35 26.34 -20.48
N HIS A 30 -10.46 26.19 -21.22
CA HIS A 30 -10.40 25.69 -22.59
C HIS A 30 -9.51 26.57 -23.47
N GLN A 31 -9.64 27.90 -23.35
CA GLN A 31 -8.85 28.86 -24.11
C GLN A 31 -7.36 28.78 -23.76
N ALA A 32 -7.01 28.70 -22.47
CA ALA A 32 -5.62 28.51 -22.05
C ALA A 32 -5.01 27.20 -22.59
N LEU A 33 -5.79 26.11 -22.64
CA LEU A 33 -5.32 24.84 -23.22
C LEU A 33 -5.13 24.92 -24.73
N VAL A 34 -5.97 25.68 -25.45
CA VAL A 34 -5.80 25.94 -26.89
C VAL A 34 -4.53 26.75 -27.15
N GLU A 35 -4.32 27.84 -26.42
CA GLU A 35 -3.13 28.68 -26.54
C GLU A 35 -1.85 27.89 -26.25
N GLN A 36 -1.88 27.02 -25.23
CA GLN A 36 -0.75 26.15 -24.93
C GLN A 36 -0.52 25.09 -26.01
N ALA A 37 -1.57 24.52 -26.60
CA ALA A 37 -1.46 23.55 -27.68
C ALA A 37 -0.81 24.18 -28.93
N ASP A 38 -1.20 25.42 -29.25
CA ASP A 38 -0.63 26.20 -30.34
C ASP A 38 0.84 26.54 -30.07
N TYR A 39 1.18 26.96 -28.84
CA TYR A 39 2.57 27.25 -28.44
C TYR A 39 3.48 26.02 -28.57
N GLU A 40 3.00 24.85 -28.12
CA GLU A 40 3.72 23.58 -28.17
C GLU A 40 3.66 22.92 -29.57
N ASN A 41 2.94 23.52 -30.52
CA ASN A 41 2.72 23.03 -31.89
C ASN A 41 2.18 21.58 -31.95
N VAL A 42 1.20 21.28 -31.09
CA VAL A 42 0.50 19.98 -31.03
C VAL A 42 -1.02 20.19 -31.08
N SER A 43 -1.79 19.16 -31.43
CA SER A 43 -3.25 19.25 -31.31
C SER A 43 -3.68 19.31 -29.84
N LEU A 44 -4.79 19.99 -29.56
CA LEU A 44 -5.39 20.03 -28.21
C LEU A 44 -5.61 18.62 -27.62
N ASN A 45 -6.03 17.66 -28.45
CA ASN A 45 -6.16 16.27 -28.03
C ASN A 45 -4.82 15.64 -27.62
N GLN A 46 -3.75 15.92 -28.37
CA GLN A 46 -2.40 15.45 -28.01
C GLN A 46 -1.89 16.12 -26.74
N LEU A 47 -2.15 17.43 -26.55
CA LEU A 47 -1.81 18.13 -25.31
C LEU A 47 -2.55 17.53 -24.11
N CYS A 48 -3.87 17.31 -24.22
CA CYS A 48 -4.67 16.67 -23.18
C CYS A 48 -4.20 15.24 -22.91
N LEU A 49 -3.91 14.45 -23.95
CA LEU A 49 -3.33 13.12 -23.81
C LEU A 49 -1.97 13.18 -23.14
N MET A 50 -1.13 14.17 -23.46
CA MET A 50 0.17 14.36 -22.85
C MET A 50 0.05 14.72 -21.37
N TYR A 51 -0.90 15.57 -20.97
CA TYR A 51 -1.15 15.90 -19.57
C TYR A 51 -1.80 14.76 -18.79
N LEU A 52 -2.75 14.05 -19.38
CA LEU A 52 -3.33 12.85 -18.78
C LEU A 52 -2.26 11.76 -18.65
N SER A 53 -1.46 11.54 -19.68
CA SER A 53 -0.35 10.60 -19.67
C SER A 53 0.73 11.05 -18.70
N ALA A 54 1.04 12.35 -18.58
CA ALA A 54 2.00 12.86 -17.61
C ALA A 54 1.47 12.74 -16.19
N ALA A 55 0.18 12.96 -15.94
CA ALA A 55 -0.44 12.74 -14.64
C ALA A 55 -0.39 11.26 -14.24
N VAL A 56 -0.61 10.36 -15.20
CA VAL A 56 -0.52 8.89 -15.02
C VAL A 56 0.95 8.43 -14.89
N THR A 57 1.87 8.96 -15.70
CA THR A 57 3.28 8.53 -15.81
C THR A 57 4.18 9.18 -14.75
N ARG A 58 3.89 10.41 -14.30
CA ARG A 58 4.64 11.09 -13.22
C ARG A 58 4.14 10.73 -11.82
N GLY A 59 3.24 9.74 -11.69
CA GLY A 59 2.84 9.17 -10.41
C GLY A 59 2.26 10.18 -9.41
N HIS A 60 1.63 11.26 -9.87
CA HIS A 60 1.04 12.30 -9.02
C HIS A 60 -0.47 12.13 -8.78
N VAL A 61 -1.09 11.08 -9.32
CA VAL A 61 -2.49 10.74 -9.00
C VAL A 61 -2.51 9.32 -8.43
N GLY A 62 -2.15 9.21 -7.14
CA GLY A 62 -2.32 7.98 -6.37
C GLY A 62 -1.06 7.30 -5.83
N VAL A 63 -1.31 6.46 -4.83
CA VAL A 63 -0.39 5.44 -4.30
C VAL A 63 -1.04 4.10 -4.61
N GLY A 64 -1.18 3.79 -5.90
CA GLY A 64 -1.70 2.50 -6.35
C GLY A 64 -0.96 1.33 -5.70
N THR A 65 -1.61 0.17 -5.63
CA THR A 65 -1.14 -1.03 -4.91
C THR A 65 0.28 -1.43 -5.26
N GLU A 66 0.65 -1.35 -6.53
CA GLU A 66 2.00 -1.70 -6.98
C GLU A 66 3.04 -0.70 -6.49
N LYS A 67 2.76 0.60 -6.67
CA LYS A 67 3.63 1.69 -6.18
C LYS A 67 3.76 1.69 -4.66
N PHE A 68 2.69 1.34 -3.95
CA PHE A 68 2.71 1.14 -2.49
C PHE A 68 3.69 0.03 -2.10
N ASN A 69 3.60 -1.13 -2.73
CA ASN A 69 4.49 -2.26 -2.46
C ASN A 69 5.96 -1.90 -2.77
N GLN A 70 6.22 -1.28 -3.93
CA GLN A 70 7.56 -0.82 -4.31
C GLN A 70 8.16 0.17 -3.32
N ARG A 71 7.35 1.06 -2.75
CA ARG A 71 7.80 1.98 -1.71
C ARG A 71 8.13 1.26 -0.40
N LEU A 72 7.32 0.31 0.05
CA LEU A 72 7.65 -0.50 1.23
C LEU A 72 8.95 -1.30 1.01
N GLU A 73 9.13 -1.85 -0.19
CA GLU A 73 10.36 -2.54 -0.57
C GLU A 73 11.57 -1.62 -0.56
N HIS A 74 11.43 -0.43 -1.15
CA HIS A 74 12.47 0.59 -1.12
C HIS A 74 12.84 0.98 0.32
N ILE A 75 11.86 1.22 1.20
CA ILE A 75 12.09 1.50 2.62
C ILE A 75 12.90 0.36 3.26
N ARG A 76 12.49 -0.88 3.01
CA ARG A 76 13.16 -2.04 3.61
C ARG A 76 14.65 -2.15 3.25
N TYR A 77 15.00 -1.93 2.00
CA TYR A 77 16.36 -2.17 1.52
C TYR A 77 17.27 -0.93 1.58
N ASN A 78 16.68 0.27 1.58
CA ASN A 78 17.45 1.51 1.46
C ASN A 78 17.49 2.36 2.73
N SER A 79 16.63 2.11 3.72
CA SER A 79 16.72 2.79 5.03
C SER A 79 17.99 2.36 5.77
N LYS A 80 18.79 3.34 6.21
CA LYS A 80 20.06 3.11 6.91
C LYS A 80 19.86 2.75 8.39
N ASP A 81 18.82 3.30 8.98
CA ASP A 81 18.48 3.13 10.38
C ASP A 81 16.94 3.21 10.58
N GLU A 82 16.52 3.01 11.83
CA GLU A 82 15.11 3.01 12.22
C GLU A 82 14.47 4.40 12.09
N GLN A 83 15.23 5.48 12.30
CA GLN A 83 14.72 6.86 12.14
C GLN A 83 14.37 7.15 10.68
N GLU A 84 15.24 6.77 9.74
CA GLU A 84 14.98 6.89 8.32
C GLU A 84 13.81 6.00 7.89
N LEU A 85 13.71 4.77 8.43
CA LEU A 85 12.58 3.86 8.19
C LEU A 85 11.25 4.49 8.60
N PHE A 86 11.14 5.01 9.82
CA PHE A 86 9.90 5.62 10.32
C PHE A 86 9.58 6.95 9.64
N SER A 87 10.59 7.74 9.29
CA SER A 87 10.40 8.96 8.48
C SER A 87 9.78 8.64 7.12
N GLU A 88 10.29 7.63 6.41
CA GLU A 88 9.75 7.23 5.10
C GLU A 88 8.37 6.57 5.20
N LEU A 89 8.14 5.73 6.23
CA LEU A 89 6.80 5.19 6.49
C LEU A 89 5.79 6.30 6.77
N ARG A 90 6.18 7.34 7.50
CA ARG A 90 5.31 8.49 7.81
C ARG A 90 4.94 9.27 6.56
N ARG A 91 5.88 9.47 5.64
CA ARG A 91 5.61 10.06 4.31
C ARG A 91 4.62 9.21 3.52
N LEU A 92 4.85 7.90 3.46
CA LEU A 92 3.94 6.97 2.79
C LEU A 92 2.55 6.99 3.43
N ASN A 93 2.47 7.04 4.76
CA ASN A 93 1.19 7.09 5.47
C ASN A 93 0.42 8.38 5.14
N SER A 94 1.08 9.54 5.18
CA SER A 94 0.47 10.81 4.78
C SER A 94 -0.12 10.76 3.37
N ASP A 95 0.60 10.15 2.42
CA ASP A 95 0.09 9.99 1.05
C ASP A 95 -1.15 9.08 1.02
N VAL A 96 -1.20 8.01 1.83
CA VAL A 96 -2.36 7.11 1.92
C VAL A 96 -3.55 7.79 2.60
N GLU A 97 -3.34 8.51 3.70
CA GLU A 97 -4.38 9.27 4.41
C GLU A 97 -5.03 10.31 3.49
N ALA A 98 -4.23 11.04 2.69
CA ALA A 98 -4.73 12.02 1.74
C ALA A 98 -5.65 11.42 0.66
N LEU A 99 -5.51 10.12 0.37
CA LEU A 99 -6.32 9.41 -0.63
C LEU A 99 -7.60 8.80 -0.05
N LYS A 100 -7.68 8.58 1.27
CA LYS A 100 -8.83 7.91 1.91
C LYS A 100 -10.17 8.58 1.59
N PRO A 101 -10.34 9.92 1.67
CA PRO A 101 -11.64 10.55 1.41
C PRO A 101 -12.15 10.31 -0.02
N ALA A 102 -11.24 10.39 -1.01
CA ALA A 102 -11.59 10.14 -2.40
C ALA A 102 -11.97 8.67 -2.65
N LEU A 103 -11.24 7.72 -2.04
CA LEU A 103 -11.57 6.31 -2.08
C LEU A 103 -12.96 6.04 -1.46
N ILE A 104 -13.23 6.63 -0.29
CA ILE A 104 -14.52 6.48 0.39
C ILE A 104 -15.66 6.99 -0.49
N GLN A 105 -15.52 8.17 -1.09
CA GLN A 105 -16.54 8.72 -1.98
C GLN A 105 -16.77 7.85 -3.23
N GLU A 106 -15.72 7.31 -3.84
CA GLU A 106 -15.83 6.37 -4.97
C GLU A 106 -16.61 5.10 -4.58
N LEU A 107 -16.35 4.55 -3.40
CA LEU A 107 -17.05 3.38 -2.89
C LEU A 107 -18.51 3.69 -2.52
N LYS A 108 -18.79 4.82 -1.87
CA LYS A 108 -20.17 5.29 -1.59
C LYS A 108 -20.97 5.42 -2.88
N ASN A 109 -20.41 6.11 -3.88
CA ASN A 109 -21.03 6.25 -5.20
C ASN A 109 -21.28 4.89 -5.87
N ALA A 110 -20.37 3.92 -5.74
CA ALA A 110 -20.56 2.58 -6.30
C ALA A 110 -21.71 1.84 -5.61
N ILE A 111 -21.80 1.91 -4.28
CA ILE A 111 -22.85 1.29 -3.47
C ILE A 111 -24.22 1.91 -3.79
N GLU A 112 -24.33 3.24 -3.77
CA GLU A 112 -25.57 3.98 -4.06
C GLU A 112 -26.12 3.66 -5.46
N ASN A 113 -25.22 3.58 -6.44
CA ASN A 113 -25.58 3.23 -7.82
C ASN A 113 -25.78 1.71 -8.03
N LYS A 114 -25.76 0.91 -6.96
CA LYS A 114 -25.87 -0.56 -6.98
C LYS A 114 -24.89 -1.20 -7.96
N LYS A 115 -23.72 -0.60 -8.15
CA LYS A 115 -22.67 -1.14 -9.01
C LYS A 115 -22.13 -2.41 -8.38
N ARG A 116 -22.01 -3.46 -9.17
CA ARG A 116 -21.34 -4.68 -8.73
C ARG A 116 -19.85 -4.41 -8.59
N ILE A 117 -19.33 -4.53 -7.37
CA ILE A 117 -17.89 -4.44 -7.10
C ILE A 117 -17.26 -5.77 -7.53
N THR A 118 -16.72 -5.82 -8.75
CA THR A 118 -16.03 -7.00 -9.29
C THR A 118 -14.53 -6.92 -9.03
N LYS A 119 -13.80 -8.02 -9.27
CA LYS A 119 -12.35 -8.01 -9.16
C LYS A 119 -11.73 -6.96 -10.08
N GLU A 120 -12.21 -6.86 -11.32
CA GLU A 120 -11.70 -5.92 -12.32
C GLU A 120 -11.90 -4.47 -11.88
N TYR A 121 -13.03 -4.16 -11.25
CA TYR A 121 -13.25 -2.83 -10.67
C TYR A 121 -12.25 -2.53 -9.54
N VAL A 122 -11.99 -3.51 -8.66
CA VAL A 122 -10.99 -3.35 -7.59
C VAL A 122 -9.57 -3.23 -8.16
N ASP A 123 -9.25 -3.97 -9.22
CA ASP A 123 -7.95 -3.88 -9.90
C ASP A 123 -7.76 -2.47 -10.50
N CYS A 124 -8.80 -1.89 -11.13
CA CYS A 124 -8.76 -0.49 -11.59
C CYS A 124 -8.62 0.53 -10.45
N LEU A 125 -9.29 0.31 -9.31
CA LEU A 125 -9.06 1.14 -8.12
C LEU A 125 -7.63 0.98 -7.60
N GLY A 126 -7.07 -0.22 -7.72
CA GLY A 126 -5.69 -0.56 -7.36
C GLY A 126 -4.61 0.21 -8.13
N ASP A 127 -4.95 0.77 -9.29
CA ASP A 127 -4.02 1.65 -10.04
C ASP A 127 -3.85 3.02 -9.35
N ILE A 128 -4.82 3.43 -8.53
CA ILE A 128 -4.88 4.77 -7.90
C ILE A 128 -4.69 4.68 -6.39
N TYR A 129 -5.34 3.71 -5.76
CA TYR A 129 -5.37 3.49 -4.32
C TYR A 129 -4.62 2.21 -3.94
N PRO A 130 -4.06 2.11 -2.74
CA PRO A 130 -3.37 0.90 -2.30
C PRO A 130 -4.38 -0.15 -1.83
N VAL A 131 -5.28 -0.56 -2.72
CA VAL A 131 -6.38 -1.48 -2.45
C VAL A 131 -6.26 -2.80 -3.20
N TYR A 132 -6.84 -3.85 -2.63
CA TYR A 132 -6.94 -5.15 -3.30
C TYR A 132 -8.25 -5.86 -2.95
N SER A 133 -8.59 -6.87 -3.73
CA SER A 133 -9.84 -7.61 -3.55
C SER A 133 -9.84 -8.40 -2.23
N GLY A 134 -10.77 -8.10 -1.34
CA GLY A 134 -10.94 -8.82 -0.08
C GLY A 134 -11.67 -10.16 -0.20
N ARG A 135 -12.28 -10.45 -1.36
CA ARG A 135 -13.10 -11.65 -1.56
C ARG A 135 -12.34 -12.95 -1.34
N THR A 136 -11.09 -13.01 -1.80
CA THR A 136 -10.30 -14.24 -1.77
C THR A 136 -9.72 -14.53 -0.39
N VAL A 137 -9.39 -13.48 0.37
CA VAL A 137 -8.63 -13.61 1.63
C VAL A 137 -9.53 -13.49 2.86
N LEU A 138 -10.46 -12.53 2.87
CA LEU A 138 -11.31 -12.22 4.03
C LEU A 138 -12.80 -12.45 3.76
N LYS A 139 -13.17 -12.94 2.57
CA LYS A 139 -14.57 -13.03 2.10
C LYS A 139 -15.33 -11.71 2.17
N GLU A 140 -14.60 -10.59 2.08
CA GLU A 140 -15.16 -9.24 2.07
C GLU A 140 -15.59 -8.85 0.66
N GLU A 141 -16.78 -8.26 0.52
CA GLU A 141 -17.26 -7.78 -0.78
C GLU A 141 -16.60 -6.49 -1.24
N LEU A 142 -16.27 -5.62 -0.27
CA LEU A 142 -15.58 -4.36 -0.50
C LEU A 142 -14.06 -4.55 -0.58
N PRO A 143 -13.33 -3.63 -1.22
CA PRO A 143 -11.88 -3.67 -1.25
C PRO A 143 -11.27 -3.62 0.15
N ILE A 144 -10.05 -4.12 0.27
CA ILE A 144 -9.22 -3.94 1.45
C ILE A 144 -8.20 -2.84 1.14
N LEU A 145 -8.06 -1.88 2.04
CA LEU A 145 -7.01 -0.87 2.00
C LEU A 145 -5.75 -1.38 2.70
N LYS A 146 -4.59 -1.21 2.07
CA LYS A 146 -3.29 -1.36 2.71
C LYS A 146 -2.89 -0.04 3.33
N VAL A 147 -2.54 -0.06 4.62
CA VAL A 147 -1.96 1.09 5.31
C VAL A 147 -0.54 0.75 5.77
N PRO A 148 0.42 1.68 5.70
CA PRO A 148 1.79 1.42 6.13
C PRO A 148 1.87 1.01 7.59
N SER A 149 2.77 0.09 7.92
CA SER A 149 3.07 -0.29 9.29
C SER A 149 4.49 -0.84 9.41
N ALA A 150 4.87 -1.28 10.60
CA ALA A 150 6.13 -1.93 10.91
C ALA A 150 5.90 -3.20 11.72
N LYS A 151 6.82 -4.14 11.57
CA LYS A 151 6.87 -5.39 12.33
C LYS A 151 8.24 -5.57 12.95
N ILE A 152 8.28 -6.23 14.10
CA ILE A 152 9.51 -6.62 14.76
C ILE A 152 9.80 -8.07 14.38
N VAL A 153 11.02 -8.33 13.92
CA VAL A 153 11.48 -9.66 13.52
C VAL A 153 12.59 -10.09 14.44
N LEU A 154 12.38 -11.23 15.11
CA LEU A 154 13.37 -11.92 15.92
C LEU A 154 14.00 -13.02 15.08
N GLU A 155 15.20 -12.75 14.56
CA GLU A 155 15.96 -13.68 13.72
C GLU A 155 16.90 -14.52 14.59
N PRO A 156 16.81 -15.86 14.57
CA PRO A 156 17.73 -16.69 15.33
C PRO A 156 19.12 -16.74 14.69
N ASN A 157 20.18 -16.58 15.49
CA ASN A 157 21.57 -16.70 15.00
C ASN A 157 22.04 -18.17 14.92
N LYS A 158 21.29 -19.11 15.48
CA LYS A 158 21.57 -20.55 15.49
C LYS A 158 20.27 -21.33 15.24
N LYS A 159 20.36 -22.57 14.78
CA LYS A 159 19.17 -23.42 14.62
C LYS A 159 18.41 -23.57 15.95
N GLY A 160 17.13 -23.27 15.93
CA GLY A 160 16.26 -23.30 17.10
C GLY A 160 15.07 -22.36 16.92
N TYR A 161 13.94 -22.70 17.54
CA TYR A 161 12.73 -21.86 17.51
C TYR A 161 12.68 -21.01 18.78
N PRO A 162 12.56 -19.66 18.67
CA PRO A 162 12.28 -18.82 19.82
C PRO A 162 10.97 -19.24 20.50
N ASP A 163 10.90 -19.14 21.82
CA ASP A 163 9.71 -19.50 22.59
C ASP A 163 8.60 -18.45 22.40
N LEU A 164 7.63 -18.74 21.52
CA LEU A 164 6.51 -17.85 21.24
C LEU A 164 5.72 -17.43 22.48
N ARG A 165 5.53 -18.32 23.46
CA ARG A 165 4.70 -18.00 24.64
C ARG A 165 5.39 -16.96 25.51
N LYS A 166 6.70 -17.11 25.72
CA LYS A 166 7.49 -16.10 26.44
C LYS A 166 7.50 -14.77 25.71
N ILE A 167 7.62 -14.80 24.38
CA ILE A 167 7.57 -13.58 23.57
C ILE A 167 6.20 -12.92 23.70
N GLU A 168 5.11 -13.68 23.66
CA GLU A 168 3.75 -13.16 23.86
C GLU A 168 3.59 -12.51 25.24
N GLU A 169 3.99 -13.21 26.31
CA GLU A 169 3.97 -12.69 27.69
C GLU A 169 4.72 -11.35 27.84
N LEU A 170 5.87 -11.19 27.17
CA LEU A 170 6.67 -9.96 27.22
C LEU A 170 6.03 -8.77 26.49
N VAL A 171 5.15 -9.03 25.54
CA VAL A 171 4.68 -8.01 24.59
C VAL A 171 3.22 -7.62 24.83
N THR A 172 2.38 -8.56 25.29
CA THR A 172 0.94 -8.34 25.47
C THR A 172 0.62 -7.25 26.50
N ASP A 173 1.48 -7.05 27.50
CA ASP A 173 1.31 -5.98 28.51
C ASP A 173 1.64 -4.58 27.96
N ILE A 174 2.38 -4.50 26.86
CA ILE A 174 2.81 -3.25 26.21
C ILE A 174 1.82 -2.83 25.14
N CYS A 175 1.48 -3.75 24.24
CA CYS A 175 0.54 -3.50 23.16
C CYS A 175 -0.39 -4.70 23.03
N LYS A 176 -1.69 -4.48 23.27
CA LYS A 176 -2.70 -5.53 23.16
C LYS A 176 -2.96 -5.94 21.72
N ASP A 177 -2.77 -5.01 20.79
CA ASP A 177 -3.04 -5.20 19.38
C ASP A 177 -1.77 -5.67 18.66
N VAL A 178 -1.26 -6.85 19.05
CA VAL A 178 -0.13 -7.49 18.38
C VAL A 178 -0.52 -8.87 17.86
N TYR A 179 0.05 -9.23 16.71
CA TYR A 179 -0.06 -10.58 16.17
C TYR A 179 1.32 -11.20 16.02
N ILE A 180 1.55 -12.29 16.75
CA ILE A 180 2.85 -12.97 16.85
C ILE A 180 2.77 -14.31 16.14
N ALA A 181 3.71 -14.58 15.24
CA ALA A 181 3.77 -15.84 14.50
C ALA A 181 5.20 -16.22 14.11
N TYR A 182 5.42 -17.52 13.88
CA TYR A 182 6.62 -17.96 13.19
C TYR A 182 6.57 -17.62 11.71
N GLY A 183 7.73 -17.35 11.14
CA GLY A 183 7.89 -17.12 9.71
C GLY A 183 7.93 -15.65 9.36
N ASP A 184 9.10 -15.18 8.96
CA ASP A 184 9.21 -13.88 8.28
C ASP A 184 8.99 -14.04 6.77
N PHE A 185 7.72 -14.06 6.40
CA PHE A 185 7.31 -14.11 5.00
C PHE A 185 7.02 -12.70 4.52
N ASP A 186 7.81 -12.21 3.56
CA ASP A 186 7.62 -10.86 3.02
C ASP A 186 6.41 -10.81 2.08
N TYR A 187 5.24 -10.50 2.63
CA TYR A 187 3.96 -10.53 1.91
C TYR A 187 3.85 -9.57 0.71
N PHE A 188 4.81 -8.66 0.52
CA PHE A 188 4.88 -7.74 -0.63
C PHE A 188 5.94 -8.13 -1.67
N ILE A 189 6.71 -9.20 -1.44
CA ILE A 189 7.61 -9.80 -2.43
C ILE A 189 6.90 -11.04 -3.02
N PRO A 190 6.88 -11.23 -4.36
CA PRO A 190 6.37 -12.46 -4.98
C PRO A 190 6.97 -13.70 -4.33
N LEU A 191 6.16 -14.74 -4.11
CA LEU A 191 6.60 -15.94 -3.39
C LEU A 191 7.84 -16.58 -4.05
N GLU A 192 7.91 -16.47 -5.37
CA GLU A 192 8.96 -16.97 -6.25
C GLU A 192 10.30 -16.25 -6.06
N GLU A 193 10.27 -15.02 -5.56
CA GLU A 193 11.44 -14.16 -5.33
C GLU A 193 11.89 -14.19 -3.86
N ARG A 194 11.16 -14.89 -2.98
CA ARG A 194 11.52 -14.98 -1.57
C ARG A 194 12.71 -15.92 -1.37
N PRO A 195 13.77 -15.48 -0.65
CA PRO A 195 14.88 -16.36 -0.31
C PRO A 195 14.36 -17.54 0.54
N ASN A 196 14.55 -18.76 0.03
CA ASN A 196 14.17 -19.98 0.74
C ASN A 196 15.22 -20.26 1.82
N SER A 197 15.01 -19.66 2.98
CA SER A 197 15.93 -19.66 4.11
C SER A 197 15.27 -20.39 5.29
N ASP A 198 15.88 -21.49 5.75
CA ASP A 198 15.48 -22.18 6.98
C ASP A 198 15.38 -21.22 8.18
N LEU A 199 16.17 -20.12 8.17
CA LEU A 199 16.14 -19.09 9.21
C LEU A 199 14.87 -18.25 9.14
N ASN A 200 14.33 -17.95 7.94
CA ASN A 200 13.08 -17.19 7.82
C ASN A 200 11.91 -17.98 8.44
N HIS A 201 11.91 -19.30 8.29
CA HIS A 201 10.93 -20.19 8.91
C HIS A 201 11.06 -20.28 10.44
N GLN A 202 12.26 -20.04 10.97
CA GLN A 202 12.55 -20.08 12.42
C GLN A 202 12.42 -18.70 13.08
N SER A 203 12.38 -17.62 12.31
CA SER A 203 12.14 -16.27 12.82
C SER A 203 10.75 -16.16 13.45
N VAL A 204 10.64 -15.33 14.49
CA VAL A 204 9.35 -14.87 15.02
C VAL A 204 9.09 -13.45 14.54
N VAL A 205 7.88 -13.20 14.06
CA VAL A 205 7.41 -11.89 13.65
C VAL A 205 6.34 -11.43 14.61
N ILE A 206 6.46 -10.18 15.05
CA ILE A 206 5.48 -9.46 15.86
C ILE A 206 4.95 -8.32 14.99
N ASN A 207 3.72 -8.45 14.52
CA ASN A 207 3.03 -7.40 13.78
C ASN A 207 2.34 -6.49 14.78
N VAL A 208 2.64 -5.19 14.72
CA VAL A 208 2.03 -4.18 15.58
C VAL A 208 0.80 -3.61 14.86
N CYS A 209 -0.38 -3.90 15.39
CA CYS A 209 -1.69 -3.61 14.80
C CYS A 209 -2.32 -2.37 15.45
N CYS A 210 -1.58 -1.26 15.54
CA CYS A 210 -2.08 0.00 16.09
C CYS A 210 -2.27 1.07 15.02
N GLU A 211 -2.85 2.20 15.41
CA GLU A 211 -2.89 3.40 14.58
C GLU A 211 -1.46 3.91 14.29
N PHE A 212 -1.28 4.53 13.11
CA PHE A 212 0.05 4.90 12.64
C PHE A 212 0.78 5.89 13.57
N HIS A 213 0.03 6.77 14.24
CA HIS A 213 0.60 7.78 15.14
C HIS A 213 1.24 7.19 16.40
N ASP A 214 0.80 5.99 16.82
CA ASP A 214 1.36 5.27 17.98
C ASP A 214 2.44 4.25 17.58
N LEU A 215 2.57 3.97 16.28
CA LEU A 215 3.36 2.85 15.76
C LEU A 215 4.83 2.89 16.18
N GLU A 216 5.49 4.03 15.99
CA GLU A 216 6.92 4.18 16.28
C GLU A 216 7.21 3.92 17.76
N LYS A 217 6.42 4.56 18.64
CA LYS A 217 6.52 4.37 20.09
C LYS A 217 6.25 2.93 20.50
N ASN A 218 5.16 2.32 20.02
CA ASN A 218 4.84 0.93 20.37
C ASN A 218 5.94 -0.03 19.90
N VAL A 219 6.53 0.20 18.72
CA VAL A 219 7.65 -0.61 18.23
C VAL A 219 8.89 -0.45 19.11
N GLU A 220 9.22 0.77 19.52
CA GLU A 220 10.32 1.06 20.44
C GLU A 220 10.13 0.38 21.79
N ASP A 221 8.97 0.56 22.43
CA ASP A 221 8.63 -0.02 23.73
C ASP A 221 8.72 -1.57 23.70
N ILE A 222 8.17 -2.18 22.64
CA ILE A 222 8.23 -3.64 22.47
C ILE A 222 9.68 -4.10 22.21
N LYS A 223 10.44 -3.37 21.38
CA LYS A 223 11.84 -3.69 21.10
C LYS A 223 12.66 -3.67 22.39
N GLU A 224 12.49 -2.66 23.24
CA GLU A 224 13.18 -2.56 24.53
C GLU A 224 12.87 -3.75 25.44
N ALA A 225 11.59 -4.15 25.55
CA ALA A 225 11.19 -5.30 26.36
C ALA A 225 11.77 -6.63 25.84
N LEU A 226 12.04 -6.74 24.55
CA LEU A 226 12.60 -7.94 23.93
C LEU A 226 14.13 -7.99 23.97
N CYS A 227 14.83 -6.89 24.30
CA CYS A 227 16.29 -6.82 24.26
C CYS A 227 16.96 -7.91 25.10
N GLU A 228 16.60 -8.03 26.38
CA GLU A 228 17.21 -9.01 27.28
C GLU A 228 16.92 -10.45 26.83
N TYR A 229 15.68 -10.72 26.43
CA TYR A 229 15.29 -12.03 25.90
C TYR A 229 16.08 -12.38 24.63
N ALA A 230 16.24 -11.42 23.72
CA ALA A 230 16.96 -11.61 22.47
C ALA A 230 18.45 -11.92 22.72
N GLU A 231 19.09 -11.20 23.64
CA GLU A 231 20.49 -11.44 24.02
C GLU A 231 20.68 -12.85 24.61
N GLN A 232 19.83 -13.25 25.57
CA GLN A 232 19.90 -14.56 26.22
C GLN A 232 19.69 -15.73 25.25
N ASN A 233 18.86 -15.52 24.22
CA ASN A 233 18.49 -16.55 23.24
C ASN A 233 19.29 -16.43 21.92
N ALA A 234 20.30 -15.56 21.87
CA ALA A 234 21.10 -15.29 20.68
C ALA A 234 20.24 -14.96 19.44
N LEU A 235 19.24 -14.09 19.62
CA LEU A 235 18.36 -13.57 18.57
C LEU A 235 18.83 -12.18 18.15
N LYS A 236 18.62 -11.85 16.88
CA LYS A 236 18.79 -10.50 16.34
C LYS A 236 17.43 -9.87 16.15
N ILE A 237 17.22 -8.71 16.77
CA ILE A 237 16.02 -7.90 16.55
C ILE A 237 16.20 -7.07 15.28
N ARG A 238 15.19 -7.06 14.41
CA ARG A 238 15.10 -6.16 13.27
C ARG A 238 13.72 -5.55 13.16
N ILE A 239 13.67 -4.25 12.88
CA ILE A 239 12.44 -3.58 12.48
C ILE A 239 12.34 -3.64 10.97
N ARG A 240 11.17 -4.05 10.45
CA ARG A 240 10.91 -4.14 9.02
C ARG A 240 9.60 -3.45 8.67
N PRO A 241 9.52 -2.75 7.52
CA PRO A 241 8.26 -2.19 7.06
C PRO A 241 7.31 -3.32 6.65
N CYS A 242 6.02 -3.09 6.85
CA CYS A 242 4.94 -3.96 6.40
C CYS A 242 3.69 -3.11 6.11
N TYR A 243 2.54 -3.77 5.98
CA TYR A 243 1.26 -3.09 5.89
C TYR A 243 0.24 -3.78 6.79
N LEU A 244 -0.67 -2.98 7.33
CA LEU A 244 -1.89 -3.47 7.94
C LEU A 244 -3.01 -3.50 6.91
N ILE A 245 -3.96 -4.39 7.18
CA ILE A 245 -5.13 -4.65 6.34
C ILE A 245 -6.29 -3.93 6.99
N VAL A 246 -6.84 -2.92 6.31
CA VAL A 246 -8.00 -2.16 6.77
C VAL A 246 -9.18 -2.45 5.84
N PRO A 247 -10.19 -3.20 6.28
CA PRO A 247 -11.42 -3.38 5.51
C PRO A 247 -12.08 -2.02 5.25
N THR A 248 -12.30 -1.66 3.97
CA THR A 248 -12.87 -0.34 3.63
C THR A 248 -14.29 -0.16 4.15
N LYS A 249 -15.01 -1.26 4.45
CA LYS A 249 -16.31 -1.21 5.15
C LYS A 249 -16.22 -0.49 6.50
N ASN A 250 -15.10 -0.62 7.21
CA ASN A 250 -14.93 0.00 8.52
C ASN A 250 -14.79 1.52 8.36
N LEU A 251 -14.13 1.96 7.29
CA LEU A 251 -13.97 3.38 6.95
C LEU A 251 -15.30 4.03 6.57
N LEU A 252 -16.16 3.30 5.86
CA LEU A 252 -17.49 3.78 5.50
C LEU A 252 -18.38 4.01 6.72
N ASN A 253 -18.33 3.09 7.70
CA ASN A 253 -19.14 3.17 8.92
C ASN A 253 -18.69 4.29 9.88
N MET A 254 -17.42 4.72 9.82
CA MET A 254 -16.90 5.78 10.69
C MET A 254 -17.45 7.15 10.30
N GLU A 255 -17.59 7.46 9.00
CA GLU A 255 -18.15 8.74 8.54
C GLU A 255 -19.66 8.85 8.74
N ASP A 256 -20.39 7.73 8.75
CA ASP A 256 -21.84 7.75 8.99
C ASP A 256 -22.16 8.10 10.46
N ASN A 257 -21.25 7.78 11.39
CA ASN A 257 -21.38 8.17 12.79
C ASN A 257 -21.05 9.67 13.01
N GLU A 258 -20.00 10.22 12.37
CA GLU A 258 -19.67 11.64 12.48
C GLU A 258 -20.75 12.56 11.87
N ASN A 259 -21.47 12.09 10.84
CA ASN A 259 -22.61 12.83 10.27
C ASN A 259 -23.93 12.63 11.03
N SER A 260 -24.01 11.65 11.93
CA SER A 260 -25.22 11.42 12.75
C SER A 260 -25.32 12.33 13.98
N ASP A 261 -24.19 12.89 14.42
CA ASP A 261 -24.11 13.79 15.58
C ASP A 261 -24.38 15.28 15.26
N THR A 262 -24.79 15.60 14.03
CA THR A 262 -25.12 16.99 13.61
C THR A 262 -26.60 17.26 13.34
N TYR A 263 -27.50 16.32 13.70
CA TYR A 263 -28.96 16.49 13.52
C TYR A 263 -29.79 16.37 14.81
N TYR A 264 -29.22 16.75 15.95
CA TYR A 264 -29.99 17.02 17.17
C TYR A 264 -29.44 18.26 17.91
N GLU A 265 -29.81 19.44 17.42
CA GLU A 265 -30.09 20.62 18.26
C GLU A 265 -31.35 21.33 17.74
#